data_AF-A0A851DD24-F1
#
_entry.id   AF-A0A851DD24-F1
#
_cell.length_a   1.000
_cell.length_b   1.000
_cell.length_c   1.000
_cell.angle_alpha   90.00
_cell.angle_beta   90.00
_cell.angle_gamma   90.00
#
_symmetry.space_group_name_H-M   'P 1'
#
loop_
_entity.id
_entity.type
_entity.pdbx_description
1 polymer ?
#
loop_
_entity_poly.entity_id
_entity_poly.type
_entity_poly.pdbx_seq_one_letter_code
_entity_poly.pdbx_strand_id
1 'polypeptide(L)'
;MEQPVQTETWKARSLEELVRILHRIFSEDKVSVEEVQELMESYESNPEEWLQYAKFDQYRYTRNLVDNGNGKFNLMILCWGEGHGSSIHDHTDSHCFMKILQGNLKETLFEWPE
;
A
#
# COMPACT_ATOMS: atom_id res chain seq x y z
N MET A 1 -18.55 16.08 21.13
CA MET A 1 -19.48 15.85 20.01
C MET A 1 -18.60 15.62 18.80
N GLU A 2 -18.30 14.36 18.49
CA GLU A 2 -17.56 14.03 17.27
C GLU A 2 -18.53 14.19 16.11
N GLN A 3 -18.20 15.10 15.19
CA GLN A 3 -18.94 15.24 13.95
C GLN A 3 -18.60 14.04 13.06
N PRO A 4 -19.57 13.43 12.38
CA PRO A 4 -19.30 12.33 11.48
C PRO A 4 -18.45 12.85 10.31
N VAL A 5 -17.24 12.32 10.15
CA VAL A 5 -16.42 12.54 8.96
C VAL A 5 -17.20 11.93 7.80
N GLN A 6 -17.60 12.77 6.86
CA GLN A 6 -18.30 12.36 5.65
C GLN A 6 -17.24 11.71 4.74
N THR A 7 -17.11 10.40 4.78
CA THR A 7 -16.18 9.68 3.90
C THR A 7 -16.74 9.68 2.48
N GLU A 8 -16.09 10.40 1.57
CA GLU A 8 -16.33 10.20 0.14
C GLU A 8 -15.83 8.78 -0.19
N THR A 9 -16.71 7.91 -0.70
CA THR A 9 -16.31 6.56 -1.10
C THR A 9 -15.60 6.62 -2.45
N TRP A 10 -14.27 6.60 -2.41
CA TRP A 10 -13.45 6.55 -3.60
C TRP A 10 -13.45 5.14 -4.20
N LYS A 11 -13.63 5.03 -5.52
CA LYS A 11 -13.36 3.79 -6.27
C LYS A 11 -12.32 4.05 -7.35
N ALA A 12 -11.10 3.56 -7.15
CA ALA A 12 -10.05 3.63 -8.15
C ALA A 12 -10.29 2.59 -9.25
N ARG A 13 -10.43 3.04 -10.51
CA ARG A 13 -10.68 2.17 -11.67
C ARG A 13 -9.40 1.66 -12.34
N SER A 14 -8.26 2.25 -11.99
CA SER A 14 -6.93 1.84 -12.45
C SER A 14 -5.87 2.20 -11.41
N LEU A 15 -4.67 1.62 -11.53
CA LEU A 15 -3.51 1.98 -10.71
C LEU A 15 -3.14 3.46 -10.85
N GLU A 16 -3.27 4.02 -12.06
CA GLU A 16 -3.02 5.45 -12.29
C GLU A 16 -4.04 6.31 -11.54
N GLU A 17 -5.33 5.95 -11.55
CA GLU A 17 -6.36 6.65 -10.79
C GLU A 17 -6.14 6.50 -9.28
N LEU A 18 -5.74 5.32 -8.82
CA LEU A 18 -5.36 5.08 -7.42
C LEU A 18 -4.25 6.04 -6.97
N VAL A 19 -3.16 6.14 -7.74
CA VAL A 19 -2.04 7.07 -7.46
C VAL A 19 -2.55 8.51 -7.40
N ARG A 20 -3.36 8.95 -8.38
CA ARG A 20 -3.91 10.31 -8.41
C ARG A 20 -4.77 10.63 -7.18
N ILE A 21 -5.60 9.69 -6.73
CA ILE A 21 -6.44 9.90 -5.54
C ILE A 21 -5.58 9.90 -4.27
N LEU A 22 -4.57 9.02 -4.16
CA LEU A 22 -3.63 9.05 -3.04
C LEU A 22 -2.91 10.40 -2.94
N HIS A 23 -2.45 10.98 -4.06
CA HIS A 23 -1.89 12.34 -4.07
C HIS A 23 -2.85 13.39 -3.54
N ARG A 24 -4.17 13.25 -3.80
CA ARG A 24 -5.20 14.16 -3.27
C ARG A 24 -5.40 13.97 -1.78
N ILE A 25 -5.59 12.74 -1.30
CA ILE A 25 -5.78 12.45 0.13
C ILE A 25 -4.57 12.92 0.93
N PHE A 26 -3.37 12.54 0.50
CA PHE A 26 -2.12 12.96 1.14
C PHE A 26 -1.74 14.41 0.83
N SER A 27 -2.53 15.20 0.10
CA SER A 27 -2.28 16.65 0.00
C SER A 27 -2.66 17.37 1.29
N GLU A 28 -3.63 16.82 2.04
CA GLU A 28 -4.10 17.35 3.31
C GLU A 28 -3.09 17.09 4.45
N ASP A 29 -3.21 17.84 5.55
CA ASP A 29 -2.33 17.69 6.72
C ASP A 29 -2.79 16.58 7.68
N LYS A 30 -4.07 16.21 7.60
CA LYS A 30 -4.65 15.09 8.34
C LYS A 30 -5.17 14.09 7.34
N VAL A 31 -4.77 12.83 7.51
CA VAL A 31 -5.17 11.73 6.65
C VAL A 31 -5.91 10.70 7.50
N SER A 32 -7.10 10.30 7.07
CA SER A 32 -7.82 9.18 7.69
C SER A 32 -7.21 7.86 7.22
N VAL A 33 -6.88 6.99 8.18
CA VAL A 33 -6.37 5.64 7.89
C VAL A 33 -7.44 4.82 7.17
N GLU A 34 -8.69 4.97 7.60
CA GLU A 34 -9.86 4.28 7.07
C GLU A 34 -10.10 4.67 5.61
N GLU A 35 -10.04 5.96 5.27
CA GLU A 35 -10.22 6.45 3.90
C GLU A 35 -9.15 5.89 2.95
N VAL A 36 -7.88 5.88 3.37
CA VAL A 36 -6.78 5.32 2.57
C VAL A 36 -6.94 3.81 2.41
N GLN A 37 -7.33 3.11 3.47
CA GLN A 37 -7.58 1.67 3.42
C GLN A 37 -8.73 1.34 2.46
N GLU A 38 -9.87 2.03 2.56
CA GLU A 38 -11.02 1.84 1.67
C GLU A 38 -10.65 2.11 0.21
N LEU A 39 -9.91 3.18 -0.07
CA LEU A 39 -9.42 3.48 -1.41
C LEU A 39 -8.51 2.36 -1.94
N MET A 40 -7.53 1.92 -1.15
CA MET A 40 -6.62 0.86 -1.54
C MET A 40 -7.39 -0.43 -1.80
N GLU A 41 -8.36 -0.79 -0.96
CA GLU A 41 -9.23 -1.95 -1.14
C GLU A 41 -10.09 -1.85 -2.41
N SER A 42 -10.61 -0.66 -2.73
CA SER A 42 -11.48 -0.41 -3.89
C SER A 42 -10.86 -0.69 -5.25
N TYR A 43 -9.52 -0.61 -5.34
CA TYR A 43 -8.79 -0.92 -6.56
C TYR A 43 -8.87 -2.42 -6.87
N GLU A 44 -9.47 -2.79 -7.99
CA GLU A 44 -9.48 -4.15 -8.49
C GLU A 44 -8.14 -4.42 -9.24
N SER A 45 -7.33 -5.36 -8.73
CA SER A 45 -6.00 -5.62 -9.27
C SER A 45 -6.03 -6.02 -10.74
N ASN A 46 -5.31 -5.27 -11.58
CA ASN A 46 -5.15 -5.57 -13.00
C ASN A 46 -3.66 -5.73 -13.35
N PRO A 47 -3.18 -6.96 -13.66
CA PRO A 47 -1.79 -7.21 -13.99
C PRO A 47 -1.22 -6.31 -15.08
N GLU A 48 -1.99 -5.95 -16.10
CA GLU A 48 -1.52 -5.11 -17.21
C GLU A 48 -1.01 -3.74 -16.74
N GLU A 49 -1.53 -3.23 -15.62
CA GLU A 49 -1.18 -1.91 -15.08
C GLU A 49 0.11 -1.94 -14.26
N TRP A 50 0.34 -3.03 -13.52
CA TRP A 50 1.42 -3.13 -12.54
C TRP A 50 2.59 -4.04 -12.93
N LEU A 51 2.47 -4.86 -13.98
CA LEU A 51 3.50 -5.83 -14.37
C LEU A 51 4.86 -5.18 -14.67
N GLN A 52 4.87 -3.95 -15.16
CA GLN A 52 6.10 -3.16 -15.40
C GLN A 52 6.95 -2.94 -14.13
N TYR A 53 6.32 -2.97 -12.95
CA TYR A 53 6.98 -2.85 -11.64
C TYR A 53 7.27 -4.23 -11.01
N ALA A 54 6.77 -5.32 -11.58
CA ALA A 54 6.86 -6.66 -11.01
C ALA A 54 8.22 -7.33 -11.28
N LYS A 55 9.30 -6.76 -10.73
CA LYS A 55 10.68 -7.22 -10.97
C LYS A 55 11.10 -8.16 -9.85
N PHE A 56 11.19 -9.45 -10.15
CA PHE A 56 11.58 -10.47 -9.18
C PHE A 56 13.10 -10.62 -9.08
N ASP A 57 13.55 -11.04 -7.90
CA ASP A 57 14.90 -11.55 -7.65
C ASP A 57 14.80 -13.02 -7.21
N GLN A 58 15.84 -13.82 -7.48
CA GLN A 58 15.82 -15.25 -7.19
C GLN A 58 15.85 -15.56 -5.69
N TYR A 59 16.53 -14.74 -4.88
CA TYR A 59 16.91 -15.10 -3.51
C TYR A 59 16.16 -14.30 -2.44
N ARG A 60 15.56 -13.18 -2.79
CA ARG A 60 14.84 -12.31 -1.85
C ARG A 60 13.68 -11.61 -2.52
N TYR A 61 12.73 -11.17 -1.70
CA TYR A 61 11.68 -10.29 -2.19
C TYR A 61 12.29 -8.95 -2.60
N THR A 62 11.69 -8.32 -3.61
CA THR A 62 12.12 -7.01 -4.11
C THR A 62 11.14 -5.93 -3.70
N ARG A 63 11.62 -4.67 -3.70
CA ARG A 63 10.81 -3.47 -3.44
C ARG A 63 10.95 -2.57 -4.67
N ASN A 64 9.87 -2.39 -5.41
CA ASN A 64 9.87 -1.67 -6.67
C ASN A 64 9.04 -0.39 -6.52
N LEU A 65 9.70 0.76 -6.55
CA LEU A 65 9.04 2.06 -6.43
C LEU A 65 8.09 2.28 -7.62
N VAL A 66 6.83 2.59 -7.31
CA VAL A 66 5.80 2.97 -8.28
C VAL A 66 5.69 4.49 -8.34
N ASP A 67 5.57 5.12 -7.17
CA ASP A 67 5.39 6.57 -7.05
C ASP A 67 6.05 7.06 -5.75
N ASN A 68 6.79 8.17 -5.82
CA ASN A 68 7.47 8.78 -4.68
C ASN A 68 6.59 9.80 -3.93
N GLY A 69 5.30 9.84 -4.26
CA GLY A 69 4.31 10.72 -3.68
C GLY A 69 4.63 12.20 -3.85
N ASN A 70 4.06 12.99 -2.95
CA ASN A 70 4.29 14.42 -2.81
C ASN A 70 5.21 14.73 -1.63
N GLY A 71 6.08 13.77 -1.25
CA GLY A 71 6.92 13.83 -0.05
C GLY A 71 6.23 13.34 1.23
N LYS A 72 4.92 13.04 1.19
CA LYS A 72 4.16 12.54 2.35
C LYS A 72 3.89 11.02 2.32
N PHE A 73 4.12 10.35 1.19
CA PHE A 73 3.99 8.89 1.09
C PHE A 73 4.92 8.32 0.02
N ASN A 74 5.15 7.01 0.07
CA ASN A 74 5.77 6.24 -1.02
C ASN A 74 4.84 5.08 -1.38
N LEU A 75 4.62 4.85 -2.67
CA LEU A 75 3.90 3.68 -3.17
C LEU A 75 4.88 2.73 -3.85
N MET A 76 4.88 1.46 -3.43
CA MET A 76 5.78 0.44 -3.94
C MET A 76 5.06 -0.87 -4.17
N ILE A 77 5.53 -1.65 -5.14
CA ILE A 77 5.16 -3.05 -5.34
C ILE A 77 6.26 -3.94 -4.82
N LEU A 78 5.90 -4.84 -3.91
CA LEU A 78 6.78 -5.87 -3.40
C LEU A 78 6.51 -7.17 -4.15
N CYS A 79 7.56 -7.79 -4.67
CA CYS A 79 7.48 -9.06 -5.38
C CYS A 79 8.09 -10.16 -4.53
N TRP A 80 7.28 -11.14 -4.18
CA TRP A 80 7.65 -12.28 -3.33
C TRP A 80 7.73 -13.51 -4.22
N GLY A 81 8.95 -14.04 -4.41
CA GLY A 81 9.14 -15.35 -5.01
C GLY A 81 8.65 -16.47 -4.08
N GLU A 82 8.61 -17.70 -4.59
CA GLU A 82 8.20 -18.84 -3.78
C GLU A 82 9.12 -19.01 -2.56
N GLY A 83 8.51 -19.16 -1.39
CA GLY A 83 9.22 -19.30 -0.11
C GLY A 83 9.89 -18.02 0.42
N HIS A 84 9.74 -16.88 -0.26
CA HIS A 84 10.27 -15.61 0.24
C HIS A 84 9.47 -15.10 1.45
N GLY A 85 10.16 -14.45 2.38
CA GLY A 85 9.55 -13.83 3.54
C GLY A 85 10.36 -12.62 4.01
N SER A 86 9.74 -11.79 4.85
CA SER A 86 10.43 -10.72 5.56
C SER A 86 10.92 -11.21 6.93
N SER A 87 11.92 -10.52 7.46
CA SER A 87 12.22 -10.57 8.89
C SER A 87 11.12 -9.89 9.69
N ILE A 88 11.07 -10.12 11.00
CA ILE A 88 10.29 -9.29 11.92
C ILE A 88 10.85 -7.86 11.87
N HIS A 89 10.00 -6.85 11.68
CA HIS A 89 10.40 -5.44 11.57
C HIS A 89 9.27 -4.51 12.00
N ASP A 90 9.64 -3.29 12.36
CA ASP A 90 8.74 -2.17 12.61
C ASP A 90 8.62 -1.27 11.35
N HIS A 91 7.89 -0.16 11.49
CA HIS A 91 7.63 0.77 10.38
C HIS A 91 8.11 2.20 10.66
N THR A 92 9.04 2.39 11.62
CA THR A 92 9.75 3.67 11.86
C THR A 92 8.80 4.87 11.94
N ASP A 93 7.82 4.79 12.85
CA ASP A 93 6.79 5.82 13.09
C ASP A 93 5.99 6.27 11.86
N SER A 94 5.91 5.42 10.83
CA SER A 94 5.13 5.67 9.60
C SER A 94 3.94 4.71 9.49
N HIS A 95 2.83 5.21 8.93
CA HIS A 95 1.72 4.34 8.55
C HIS A 95 2.12 3.42 7.38
N CYS A 96 1.74 2.15 7.46
CA CYS A 96 1.99 1.15 6.43
C CYS A 96 0.65 0.52 6.00
N PHE A 97 0.39 0.53 4.70
CA PHE A 97 -0.80 -0.08 4.09
C PHE A 97 -0.35 -1.15 3.10
N MET A 98 -0.93 -2.35 3.23
CA MET A 98 -0.57 -3.50 2.39
C MET A 98 -1.81 -4.02 1.68
N LYS A 99 -1.76 -4.04 0.34
CA LYS A 99 -2.80 -4.64 -0.52
C LYS A 99 -2.21 -5.79 -1.32
N ILE A 100 -2.88 -6.95 -1.29
CA ILE A 100 -2.54 -8.08 -2.16
C ILE A 100 -2.99 -7.77 -3.59
N LEU A 101 -2.03 -7.76 -4.54
CA LEU A 101 -2.31 -7.64 -5.97
C LEU A 101 -2.44 -9.01 -6.65
N GLN A 102 -1.68 -10.01 -6.19
CA GLN A 102 -1.70 -11.39 -6.69
C GLN A 102 -1.19 -12.35 -5.61
N GLY A 103 -1.75 -13.56 -5.56
CA GLY A 103 -1.34 -14.61 -4.61
C GLY A 103 -1.85 -14.35 -3.20
N ASN A 104 -1.10 -14.80 -2.19
CA ASN A 104 -1.44 -14.63 -0.78
C ASN A 104 -0.16 -14.37 0.04
N LEU A 105 -0.29 -13.61 1.13
CA LEU A 105 0.74 -13.46 2.16
C LEU A 105 0.16 -13.84 3.51
N LYS A 106 1.00 -14.38 4.38
CA LYS A 106 0.68 -14.59 5.80
C LYS A 106 1.34 -13.48 6.61
N GLU A 107 0.53 -12.64 7.23
CA GLU A 107 1.00 -11.72 8.25
C GLU A 107 1.08 -12.43 9.61
N THR A 108 2.08 -12.10 10.42
CA THR A 108 2.21 -12.59 11.80
C THR A 108 2.65 -11.41 12.66
N LEU A 109 1.78 -11.01 13.60
CA LEU A 109 2.02 -9.89 14.51
C LEU A 109 2.85 -10.37 15.72
N PHE A 110 3.76 -9.52 16.16
CA PHE A 110 4.62 -9.75 17.32
C PHE A 110 4.53 -8.55 18.25
N GLU A 111 4.66 -8.80 19.55
CA GLU A 111 4.80 -7.74 20.55
C GLU A 111 6.24 -7.19 20.54
N TRP A 112 6.41 -5.98 21.07
CA TRP A 112 7.75 -5.43 21.30
C TRP A 112 8.51 -6.29 22.33
N PRO A 113 9.82 -6.52 22.15
CA PRO A 113 10.62 -7.24 23.14
C PRO A 113 10.67 -6.49 24.47
N GLU A 114 10.74 -7.25 25.57
CA GLU A 114 11.02 -6.73 26.92
C GLU A 114 12.48 -6.29 27.09
#